data_AF-A0A831P423-F1
#
_entry.id   AF-A0A831P423-F1
#
_cell.length_a   1.000
_cell.length_b   1.000
_cell.length_c   1.000
_cell.angle_alpha   90.00
_cell.angle_beta   90.00
_cell.angle_gamma   90.00
#
_symmetry.space_group_name_H-M   'P 1'
#
loop_
_entity.id
_entity.type
_entity.pdbx_description
1 polymer ?
#
loop_
_entity_poly.entity_id
_entity_poly.type
_entity_poly.pdbx_seq_one_letter_code
_entity_poly.pdbx_strand_id
1 'polypeptide(L)'
;TIFLPSKQELEIIFSTNYEEAADLCIQMGIQIVAVKMGERGCWIKTSEDEFLIKPFNVKVIDTTGAGDAFNAGFIYGFLKNKEVEKCGRLGNYVASLCIQKIGARDGLPNKINSKYL
;
A
#
# COMPACT_ATOMS: atom_id res chain seq x y z
N THR A 1 -1.85 13.45 7.69
CA THR A 1 -0.89 13.23 6.61
C THR A 1 -0.65 11.75 6.41
N ILE A 2 -0.53 11.30 5.16
CA ILE A 2 -0.33 9.88 4.77
C ILE A 2 1.01 9.76 4.06
N PHE A 3 1.82 8.77 4.42
CA PHE A 3 3.08 8.44 3.76
C PHE A 3 3.03 6.99 3.25
N LEU A 4 3.31 6.78 1.95
CA LEU A 4 3.13 5.49 1.26
C LEU A 4 4.46 4.96 0.64
N PRO A 5 5.53 4.78 1.43
CA PRO A 5 6.83 4.32 0.91
C PRO A 5 6.82 2.81 0.63
N SER A 6 7.73 2.34 -0.21
CA SER A 6 8.16 0.93 -0.18
C SER A 6 9.07 0.71 1.03
N LYS A 7 9.21 -0.57 1.42
CA LYS A 7 10.16 -0.95 2.47
C LYS A 7 11.55 -0.35 2.20
N GLN A 8 12.09 -0.55 1.00
CA GLN A 8 13.43 -0.07 0.65
C GLN A 8 13.53 1.46 0.68
N GLU A 9 12.54 2.18 0.15
CA GLU A 9 12.54 3.65 0.19
C GLU A 9 12.56 4.16 1.65
N LEU A 10 11.75 3.55 2.51
CA LEU A 10 11.66 3.96 3.91
C LEU A 10 12.99 3.72 4.65
N GLU A 11 13.58 2.54 4.45
CA GLU A 11 14.87 2.17 5.05
C GLU A 11 16.02 3.08 4.58
N ILE A 12 16.03 3.44 3.29
CA ILE A 12 17.04 4.35 2.72
C ILE A 12 16.90 5.77 3.28
N ILE A 13 15.67 6.31 3.32
CA ILE A 13 15.42 7.69 3.76
C ILE A 13 15.84 7.90 5.23
N PHE A 14 15.57 6.93 6.09
CA PHE A 14 15.82 7.04 7.53
C PHE A 14 17.11 6.33 7.99
N SER A 15 17.77 5.59 7.11
CA SER A 15 18.98 4.82 7.42
C SER A 15 18.80 3.85 8.61
N THR A 16 17.60 3.28 8.75
CA THR A 16 17.26 2.26 9.75
C THR A 16 16.23 1.26 9.16
N ASN A 17 15.82 0.24 9.92
CA ASN A 17 14.76 -0.68 9.50
C ASN A 17 13.39 0.03 9.38
N TYR A 18 12.49 -0.56 8.60
CA TYR A 18 11.21 0.07 8.26
C TYR A 18 10.29 0.27 9.48
N GLU A 19 10.38 -0.58 10.51
CA GLU A 19 9.61 -0.41 11.75
C GLU A 19 10.05 0.84 12.52
N GLU A 20 11.35 0.98 12.80
CA GLU A 20 11.91 2.16 13.47
C GLU A 20 11.70 3.45 12.66
N ALA A 21 11.87 3.37 11.34
CA ALA A 21 11.65 4.50 10.44
C ALA A 21 10.18 4.95 10.43
N ALA A 22 9.23 4.00 10.53
CA ALA A 22 7.82 4.32 10.65
C ALA A 22 7.50 4.98 12.00
N ASP A 23 8.11 4.52 13.10
CA ASP A 23 7.94 5.16 14.41
C ASP A 23 8.44 6.60 14.41
N LEU A 24 9.59 6.87 13.79
CA LEU A 24 10.11 8.23 13.59
C LEU A 24 9.12 9.08 12.77
N CYS A 25 8.54 8.52 11.72
CA CYS A 25 7.52 9.21 10.92
C CYS A 25 6.29 9.59 11.76
N ILE A 26 5.80 8.69 12.62
CA ILE A 26 4.69 8.99 13.54
C ILE A 26 5.07 10.10 14.52
N GLN A 27 6.27 10.06 15.10
CA GLN A 27 6.78 11.11 15.99
C GLN A 27 6.91 12.48 15.30
N MET A 28 7.17 12.50 13.99
CA MET A 28 7.17 13.71 13.15
C MET A 28 5.77 14.22 12.78
N GLY A 29 4.71 13.54 13.22
CA GLY A 29 3.31 13.95 12.99
C GLY A 29 2.65 13.34 11.74
N ILE A 30 3.28 12.35 11.10
CA ILE A 30 2.59 11.55 10.07
C ILE A 30 1.53 10.69 10.76
N GLN A 31 0.31 10.68 10.23
CA GLN A 31 -0.82 9.96 10.86
C GLN A 31 -0.88 8.50 10.42
N ILE A 32 -0.47 8.22 9.17
CA ILE A 32 -0.51 6.89 8.57
C ILE A 32 0.76 6.67 7.76
N VAL A 33 1.50 5.62 8.06
CA VAL A 33 2.63 5.13 7.27
C VAL A 33 2.25 3.77 6.71
N ALA A 34 2.01 3.66 5.40
CA ALA A 34 1.70 2.39 4.75
C ALA A 34 2.89 1.93 3.88
N VAL A 35 3.61 0.94 4.39
CA VAL A 35 4.83 0.38 3.81
C VAL A 35 4.48 -0.73 2.82
N LYS A 36 4.80 -0.53 1.54
CA LYS A 36 4.63 -1.55 0.49
C LYS A 36 5.75 -2.60 0.61
N MET A 37 5.38 -3.87 0.73
CA MET A 37 6.30 -4.99 0.96
C MET A 37 6.25 -6.06 -0.14
N GLY A 38 5.77 -5.71 -1.34
CA GLY A 38 5.74 -6.61 -2.50
C GLY A 38 4.93 -7.87 -2.24
N GLU A 39 5.56 -9.03 -2.37
CA GLU A 39 4.95 -10.36 -2.13
C GLU A 39 4.51 -10.58 -0.68
N ARG A 40 4.85 -9.69 0.26
CA ARG A 40 4.35 -9.73 1.64
C ARG A 40 3.12 -8.84 1.85
N GLY A 41 2.65 -8.17 0.80
CA GLY A 41 1.53 -7.24 0.84
C GLY A 41 1.96 -5.87 1.33
N CYS A 42 1.29 -5.36 2.36
CA CYS A 42 1.65 -4.08 2.97
C CYS A 42 1.55 -4.15 4.50
N TRP A 43 2.34 -3.31 5.14
CA TRP A 43 2.33 -3.12 6.58
C TRP A 43 1.99 -1.66 6.86
N ILE A 44 1.10 -1.41 7.82
CA ILE A 44 0.62 -0.06 8.12
C ILE A 44 0.83 0.23 9.59
N LYS A 45 1.37 1.42 9.87
CA LYS A 45 1.51 1.98 11.21
C LYS A 45 0.72 3.27 11.34
N THR A 46 0.05 3.40 12.47
CA THR A 46 -0.56 4.63 12.96
C THR A 46 -0.06 4.89 14.40
N SER A 47 -0.54 5.95 15.05
CA SER A 47 -0.24 6.19 16.46
C SER A 47 -0.88 5.17 17.41
N GLU A 48 -1.93 4.48 16.98
CA GLU A 48 -2.74 3.60 17.82
C GLU A 48 -2.59 2.13 17.42
N ASP A 49 -2.57 1.87 16.12
CA ASP A 49 -2.63 0.53 15.56
C ASP A 49 -1.50 0.23 14.57
N GLU A 50 -1.28 -1.07 14.38
CA GLU A 50 -0.38 -1.66 13.40
C GLU A 50 -1.06 -2.83 12.68
N PHE A 51 -0.94 -2.87 11.35
CA PHE A 51 -1.61 -3.88 10.52
C PHE A 51 -0.65 -4.51 9.53
N LEU A 52 -0.64 -5.85 9.46
CA LEU A 52 0.00 -6.59 8.39
C LEU A 52 -1.06 -7.18 7.45
N ILE A 53 -1.14 -6.64 6.23
CA ILE A 53 -2.17 -7.01 5.27
C ILE A 53 -1.54 -7.84 4.16
N LYS A 54 -1.96 -9.11 4.10
CA LYS A 54 -1.48 -10.09 3.10
C LYS A 54 -1.77 -9.63 1.66
N PRO A 55 -0.93 -10.02 0.69
CA PRO A 55 -1.18 -9.74 -0.71
C PRO A 55 -2.34 -10.60 -1.25
N PHE A 56 -2.78 -10.28 -2.46
CA PHE A 56 -3.64 -11.18 -3.24
C PHE A 56 -2.78 -12.13 -4.06
N ASN A 57 -3.06 -13.43 -3.96
CA ASN A 57 -2.35 -14.43 -4.76
C ASN A 57 -2.83 -14.39 -6.21
N VAL A 58 -1.96 -13.97 -7.12
CA VAL A 58 -2.24 -13.79 -8.55
C VAL A 58 -1.03 -14.19 -9.38
N LYS A 59 -1.22 -14.48 -10.67
CA LYS A 59 -0.11 -14.73 -11.59
C LYS A 59 0.55 -13.39 -11.97
N VAL A 60 1.80 -13.20 -11.56
CA VAL A 60 2.58 -12.00 -11.88
C VAL A 60 3.10 -12.07 -13.31
N ILE A 61 2.90 -11.00 -14.09
CA ILE A 61 3.40 -10.84 -15.47
C ILE A 61 4.42 -9.70 -15.54
N ASP A 62 4.10 -8.54 -14.98
CA ASP A 62 4.95 -7.34 -14.98
C ASP A 62 4.65 -6.53 -13.70
N THR A 63 5.68 -6.13 -12.95
CA THR A 63 5.50 -5.38 -11.69
C THR A 63 5.51 -3.86 -11.90
N THR A 64 5.74 -3.40 -13.13
CA THR A 64 5.73 -1.97 -13.49
C THR A 64 4.41 -1.33 -13.07
N GLY A 65 4.49 -0.22 -12.32
CA GLY A 65 3.31 0.52 -11.86
C GLY A 65 2.60 -0.06 -10.63
N ALA A 66 3.06 -1.18 -10.05
CA ALA A 66 2.42 -1.79 -8.88
C ALA A 66 2.33 -0.84 -7.67
N GLY A 67 3.36 -0.01 -7.45
CA GLY A 67 3.38 0.99 -6.39
C GLY A 67 2.35 2.10 -6.60
N ASP A 68 2.22 2.60 -7.83
CA ASP A 68 1.23 3.62 -8.18
C ASP A 68 -0.20 3.07 -8.08
N ALA A 69 -0.40 1.83 -8.54
CA ALA A 69 -1.65 1.09 -8.40
C ALA A 69 -2.04 0.90 -6.93
N PHE A 70 -1.08 0.54 -6.07
CA PHE A 70 -1.29 0.47 -4.62
C PHE A 70 -1.72 1.82 -4.06
N ASN A 71 -0.99 2.89 -4.37
CA ASN A 71 -1.28 4.23 -3.89
C ASN A 71 -2.68 4.68 -4.31
N ALA A 72 -3.06 4.44 -5.58
CA ALA A 72 -4.39 4.76 -6.09
C ALA A 72 -5.49 4.01 -5.32
N GLY A 73 -5.32 2.71 -5.08
CA GLY A 73 -6.28 1.89 -4.30
C GLY A 73 -6.40 2.36 -2.85
N PHE A 74 -5.26 2.66 -2.22
CA PHE A 74 -5.22 3.17 -0.84
C PHE A 74 -5.95 4.51 -0.70
N ILE A 75 -5.58 5.48 -1.54
CA ILE A 75 -6.16 6.83 -1.55
C ILE A 75 -7.65 6.76 -1.86
N TYR A 76 -8.08 5.90 -2.79
CA TYR A 76 -9.49 5.70 -3.07
C TYR A 76 -10.27 5.22 -1.84
N GLY A 77 -9.74 4.24 -1.10
CA GLY A 77 -10.33 3.77 0.16
C GLY A 77 -10.42 4.90 1.20
N PHE A 78 -9.35 5.67 1.35
CA PHE A 78 -9.28 6.78 2.29
C PHE A 78 -10.32 7.86 1.97
N LEU A 79 -10.45 8.26 0.70
CA LEU A 79 -11.46 9.22 0.24
C LEU A 79 -12.90 8.69 0.39
N LYS A 80 -13.08 7.38 0.58
CA LYS A 80 -14.37 6.73 0.87
C LYS A 80 -14.60 6.52 2.37
N ASN A 81 -13.82 7.17 3.24
CA ASN A 81 -13.88 7.06 4.70
C ASN A 81 -13.82 5.60 5.18
N LYS A 82 -13.01 4.77 4.52
CA LYS A 82 -12.76 3.40 4.95
C LYS A 82 -11.72 3.38 6.07
N GLU A 83 -11.81 2.36 6.92
CA GLU A 83 -10.79 2.07 7.92
C GLU A 83 -9.43 1.85 7.25
N VAL A 84 -8.35 2.20 7.95
CA VAL A 84 -6.98 2.18 7.42
C VAL A 84 -6.58 0.78 6.93
N GLU A 85 -6.99 -0.28 7.63
CA GLU A 85 -6.77 -1.66 7.20
C GLU A 85 -7.42 -1.94 5.84
N LYS A 86 -8.67 -1.47 5.63
CA LYS A 86 -9.38 -1.62 4.37
C LYS A 86 -8.73 -0.81 3.24
N CYS A 87 -8.18 0.36 3.55
CA CYS A 87 -7.38 1.15 2.60
C CYS A 87 -6.15 0.36 2.12
N GLY A 88 -5.41 -0.26 3.04
CA GLY A 88 -4.29 -1.14 2.70
C GLY A 88 -4.70 -2.33 1.83
N ARG A 89 -5.82 -2.98 2.18
CA ARG A 89 -6.37 -4.09 1.40
C ARG A 89 -6.77 -3.66 -0.01
N LEU A 90 -7.37 -2.48 -0.17
CA LEU A 90 -7.69 -1.90 -1.47
C LEU A 90 -6.43 -1.60 -2.29
N GLY A 91 -5.39 -1.06 -1.66
CA GLY A 91 -4.08 -0.88 -2.29
C GLY A 91 -3.52 -2.20 -2.83
N ASN A 92 -3.46 -3.23 -1.98
CA ASN A 92 -3.01 -4.57 -2.39
C ASN A 92 -3.86 -5.15 -3.52
N TYR A 93 -5.18 -4.93 -3.49
CA TYR A 93 -6.09 -5.41 -4.52
C TYR A 93 -5.81 -4.75 -5.88
N VAL A 94 -5.75 -3.42 -5.93
CA VAL A 94 -5.50 -2.69 -7.18
C VAL A 94 -4.12 -3.00 -7.74
N ALA A 95 -3.09 -3.09 -6.89
CA ALA A 95 -1.76 -3.53 -7.29
C ALA A 95 -1.79 -4.96 -7.88
N SER A 96 -2.54 -5.89 -7.28
CA SER A 96 -2.64 -7.26 -7.78
C SER A 96 -3.28 -7.34 -9.17
N LEU A 97 -4.18 -6.42 -9.52
CA LEU A 97 -4.77 -6.35 -10.86
C LEU A 97 -3.78 -5.77 -11.87
N CYS A 98 -3.03 -4.75 -11.46
CA CYS A 98 -1.98 -4.12 -12.27
C CYS A 98 -0.96 -5.15 -12.74
N ILE A 99 -0.43 -5.97 -11.81
CA ILE A 99 0.70 -6.85 -12.10
C ILE A 99 0.38 -8.09 -12.96
N GLN A 100 -0.90 -8.28 -13.31
CA GLN A 100 -1.38 -9.38 -14.14
C GLN A 100 -1.36 -9.06 -15.64
N LYS A 101 -0.86 -7.88 -16.04
CA LYS A 101 -0.70 -7.47 -17.44
C LYS A 101 0.60 -6.72 -17.64
N ILE A 102 1.05 -6.62 -18.88
CA ILE A 102 2.23 -5.83 -19.25
C ILE A 102 1.91 -4.33 -19.13
N GLY A 103 2.85 -3.55 -18.60
CA GLY A 103 2.73 -2.11 -18.47
C GLY A 103 1.96 -1.64 -17.24
N ALA A 104 2.16 -0.36 -16.88
CA ALA A 104 1.69 0.22 -15.63
C ALA A 104 0.16 0.45 -15.53
N ARG A 105 -0.57 0.40 -16.65
CA ARG A 105 -1.97 0.89 -16.71
C ARG A 105 -2.97 -0.16 -17.17
N ASP A 106 -2.55 -1.11 -17.99
CA ASP A 106 -3.47 -2.04 -18.67
C ASP A 106 -4.21 -2.96 -17.70
N GLY A 107 -3.60 -3.24 -16.55
CA GLY A 107 -4.20 -4.04 -15.47
C GLY A 107 -5.11 -3.25 -14.52
N LEU A 108 -5.19 -1.92 -14.62
CA LEU A 108 -5.98 -1.11 -13.70
C LEU A 108 -7.49 -1.28 -13.92
N PRO A 109 -8.30 -1.39 -12.85
CA PRO A 109 -9.74 -1.52 -12.97
C PRO A 109 -10.41 -0.17 -13.25
N ASN A 110 -11.45 -0.18 -14.10
CA ASN A 110 -12.35 0.98 -14.29
C ASN A 110 -13.33 1.16 -13.12
N LYS A 111 -13.63 0.09 -12.39
CA LYS A 111 -14.51 0.07 -11.21
C LYS A 111 -13.94 -0.88 -10.18
N ILE A 112 -13.97 -0.48 -8.91
CA ILE A 112 -13.62 -1.35 -7.79
C ILE A 112 -14.85 -2.17 -7.42
N ASN A 113 -14.70 -3.49 -7.32
CA ASN A 113 -15.76 -4.38 -6.89
C ASN A 113 -16.14 -4.06 -5.43
N SER A 114 -17.42 -3.86 -5.16
CA SER A 114 -17.94 -3.47 -3.84
C SER A 114 -17.64 -4.47 -2.73
N LYS A 115 -17.34 -5.73 -3.07
CA LYS A 115 -16.87 -6.74 -2.12
C LYS A 115 -15.53 -6.37 -1.45
N TYR A 116 -14.73 -5.53 -2.09
CA TYR A 116 -13.43 -5.09 -1.58
C TYR A 116 -13.47 -3.66 -1.02
N LEU A 117 -14.65 -3.02 -1.02
CA LEU A 117 -14.93 -1.77 -0.30
C LEU A 117 -15.37 -2.07 1.13
#